data_AF-A0A6P0LDF0-F1
#
_entry.id   AF-A0A6P0LDF0-F1
#
_cell.length_a   1.000
_cell.length_b   1.000
_cell.length_c   1.000
_cell.angle_alpha   90.00
_cell.angle_beta   90.00
_cell.angle_gamma   90.00
#
_symmetry.space_group_name_H-M   'P 1'
#
loop_
_entity.id
_entity.type
_entity.pdbx_description
1 polymer ?
#
loop_
_entity_poly.entity_id
_entity_poly.type
_entity_poly.pdbx_seq_one_letter_code
_entity_poly.pdbx_strand_id
1 'polypeptide(L)'
;MLLRFPIVKLLDYSSQVLEESNNPFAVIVAAHRANQQTKQDVQQRYQIKLRVAKRLYQRGYGRQDILELFRLIDWLISLPDSWQTGFTEEIRRYEQESNMPYVTSYERLARQEGMIQKGREWLLEVLRVRFEDVPRELVETINQIKHDSILTMLHRQAITIASVEEFMVVVNQQLASGEQSAEDA
;
A
#
# COMPACT_ATOMS: atom_id res chain seq x y z
N MET A 1 -7.49 32.91 18.66
CA MET A 1 -7.01 31.57 19.10
C MET A 1 -5.84 31.20 18.21
N LEU A 2 -4.65 30.97 18.77
CA LEU A 2 -3.44 30.62 18.00
C LEU A 2 -3.30 29.10 17.96
N LEU A 3 -3.39 28.51 16.76
CA LEU A 3 -3.04 27.10 16.54
C LEU A 3 -1.52 26.96 16.62
N ARG A 4 -1.03 26.05 17.48
CA ARG A 4 0.38 25.65 17.51
C ARG A 4 0.51 24.26 16.91
N PHE A 5 1.31 24.15 15.86
CA PHE A 5 1.65 22.88 15.22
C PHE A 5 3.04 22.45 15.70
N PRO A 6 3.15 21.41 16.55
CA PRO A 6 4.46 20.92 16.96
C PRO A 6 5.21 20.34 15.75
N ILE A 7 6.40 20.85 15.49
CA ILE A 7 7.31 20.36 14.44
C ILE A 7 8.43 19.60 15.12
N VAL A 8 8.70 18.37 14.66
CA VAL A 8 9.79 17.51 15.12
C VAL A 8 10.66 17.13 13.93
N LYS A 9 11.99 17.18 14.11
CA LYS A 9 12.93 16.64 13.13
C LYS A 9 13.20 15.17 13.43
N LEU A 10 12.90 14.30 12.47
CA LEU A 10 13.14 12.86 12.60
C LEU A 10 14.64 12.50 12.72
N LEU A 11 15.53 13.39 12.28
CA LEU A 11 16.97 13.23 12.38
C LEU A 11 17.52 13.41 13.80
N ASP A 12 16.74 14.05 14.69
CA ASP A 12 17.16 14.34 16.07
C ASP A 12 17.07 13.11 16.99
N TYR A 13 16.35 12.07 16.56
CA TYR A 13 16.29 10.79 17.29
C TYR A 13 17.59 10.00 17.09
N SER A 14 18.17 9.47 18.16
CA SER A 14 19.34 8.58 18.04
C SER A 14 18.94 7.20 17.50
N SER A 15 19.87 6.49 16.86
CA SER A 15 19.61 5.13 16.39
C SER A 15 19.17 4.22 17.54
N GLN A 16 19.84 4.33 18.70
CA GLN A 16 19.53 3.53 19.89
C GLN A 16 18.06 3.69 20.34
N VAL A 17 17.56 4.93 20.45
CA VAL A 17 16.17 5.19 20.85
C VAL A 17 15.17 4.57 19.87
N LEU A 18 15.47 4.62 18.56
CA LEU A 18 14.61 4.04 17.53
C LEU A 18 14.64 2.50 17.55
N GLU A 19 15.78 1.93 17.92
CA GLU A 19 16.00 0.48 18.01
C GLU A 19 15.37 -0.15 19.26
N GLU A 20 15.31 0.58 20.37
CA GLU A 20 14.72 0.11 21.63
C GLU A 20 13.21 0.36 21.72
N SER A 21 12.67 1.30 20.93
CA SER A 21 11.24 1.63 20.98
C SER A 21 10.37 0.54 20.34
N ASN A 22 9.28 0.14 21.00
CA ASN A 22 8.24 -0.71 20.39
C ASN A 22 7.24 0.06 19.52
N ASN A 23 7.47 1.36 19.27
CA ASN A 23 6.62 2.12 18.36
C ASN A 23 6.88 1.67 16.90
N PRO A 24 5.86 1.29 16.12
CA PRO A 24 6.05 0.89 14.73
C PRO A 24 6.69 1.98 13.86
N PHE A 25 6.41 3.26 14.14
CA PHE A 25 7.05 4.38 13.46
C PHE A 25 8.54 4.49 13.77
N ALA A 26 9.02 3.99 14.91
CA ALA A 26 10.45 3.97 15.21
C ALA A 26 11.21 3.08 14.22
N VAL A 27 10.62 1.94 13.81
CA VAL A 27 11.18 1.07 12.76
C VAL A 27 11.27 1.81 11.43
N ILE A 28 10.20 2.52 11.05
CA ILE A 28 10.12 3.27 9.79
C ILE A 28 11.12 4.43 9.78
N VAL A 29 11.23 5.19 10.87
CA VAL A 29 12.20 6.29 10.98
C VAL A 29 13.63 5.75 10.94
N ALA A 30 13.92 4.64 11.62
CA ALA A 30 15.23 3.98 11.54
C ALA A 30 15.54 3.54 10.10
N ALA A 31 14.58 2.93 9.42
CA ALA A 31 14.70 2.51 8.02
C ALA A 31 14.95 3.69 7.09
N HIS A 32 14.19 4.78 7.25
CA HIS A 32 14.33 5.99 6.44
C HIS A 32 15.71 6.63 6.61
N ARG A 33 16.18 6.78 7.85
CA ARG A 33 17.52 7.33 8.14
C ARG A 33 18.62 6.45 7.55
N ALA A 34 18.50 5.14 7.69
CA ALA A 34 19.45 4.20 7.11
C ALA A 34 19.45 4.32 5.57
N ASN A 35 18.28 4.41 4.94
CA ASN A 35 18.15 4.59 3.49
C ASN A 35 18.76 5.90 2.98
N GLN A 36 18.61 7.01 3.73
CA GLN A 36 19.26 8.29 3.40
C GLN A 36 20.79 8.20 3.43
N GLN A 37 21.36 7.34 4.28
CA GLN A 37 22.80 7.19 4.43
C GLN A 37 23.43 6.33 3.32
N THR A 38 22.65 5.46 2.66
CA THR A 38 23.21 4.45 1.75
C THR A 38 23.48 4.88 0.32
N LYS A 39 23.21 6.14 -0.06
CA LYS A 39 23.28 6.59 -1.48
C LYS A 39 22.59 5.56 -2.42
N GLN A 40 22.89 5.57 -3.72
CA GLN A 40 22.31 4.62 -4.67
C GLN A 40 22.87 3.17 -4.52
N ASP A 41 23.59 2.82 -3.45
CA ASP A 41 24.14 1.47 -3.22
C ASP A 41 23.02 0.45 -2.94
N VAL A 42 22.77 -0.43 -3.90
CA VAL A 42 21.71 -1.44 -3.85
C VAL A 42 21.98 -2.48 -2.77
N GLN A 43 23.24 -2.87 -2.55
CA GLN A 43 23.60 -3.91 -1.58
C GLN A 43 23.36 -3.40 -0.15
N GLN A 44 23.70 -2.15 0.13
CA GLN A 44 23.43 -1.57 1.45
C GLN A 44 21.92 -1.41 1.69
N ARG A 45 21.15 -0.96 0.68
CA ARG A 45 19.67 -0.91 0.78
C ARG A 45 19.07 -2.29 1.07
N TYR A 46 19.57 -3.34 0.41
CA TYR A 46 19.16 -4.72 0.64
C TYR A 46 19.36 -5.12 2.11
N GLN A 47 20.56 -4.90 2.65
CA GLN A 47 20.90 -5.26 4.03
C GLN A 47 20.05 -4.50 5.06
N ILE A 48 19.76 -3.22 4.79
CA ILE A 48 18.85 -2.44 5.64
C ILE A 48 17.44 -2.98 5.58
N LYS A 49 16.88 -3.17 4.37
CA LYS A 49 15.51 -3.67 4.20
C LYS A 49 15.31 -4.99 4.95
N LEU A 50 16.28 -5.90 4.82
CA LEU A 50 16.28 -7.18 5.52
C LEU A 50 16.31 -7.02 7.04
N ARG A 51 17.18 -6.15 7.57
CA ARG A 51 17.27 -5.88 9.02
C ARG A 51 15.96 -5.31 9.56
N VAL A 52 15.38 -4.34 8.86
CA VAL A 52 14.14 -3.65 9.26
C VAL A 52 12.96 -4.63 9.23
N ALA A 53 12.85 -5.41 8.15
CA ALA A 53 11.83 -6.46 7.99
C ALA A 53 11.90 -7.49 9.12
N LYS A 54 13.09 -8.03 9.43
CA LYS A 54 13.28 -8.99 10.54
C LYS A 54 12.87 -8.40 11.89
N ARG A 55 13.18 -7.13 12.15
CA ARG A 55 12.79 -6.43 13.38
C ARG A 55 11.29 -6.28 13.55
N LEU A 56 10.50 -6.17 12.47
CA LEU A 56 9.04 -6.10 12.59
C LEU A 56 8.48 -7.35 13.27
N TYR A 57 8.98 -8.54 12.92
CA TYR A 57 8.54 -9.79 13.53
C TYR A 57 8.95 -9.91 15.00
N GLN A 58 10.08 -9.30 15.39
CA GLN A 58 10.62 -9.39 16.75
C GLN A 58 9.86 -8.55 17.78
N ARG A 59 9.11 -7.53 17.35
CA ARG A 59 8.49 -6.52 18.24
C ARG A 59 7.06 -6.86 18.69
N GLY A 60 6.61 -8.10 18.45
CA GLY A 60 5.32 -8.58 18.95
C GLY A 60 4.10 -7.90 18.33
N TYR A 61 4.26 -7.30 17.14
CA TYR A 61 3.16 -6.68 16.42
C TYR A 61 2.12 -7.71 15.97
N GLY A 62 0.87 -7.28 15.88
CA GLY A 62 -0.19 -8.10 15.30
C GLY A 62 0.07 -8.38 13.82
N ARG A 63 -0.49 -9.48 13.32
CA ARG A 63 -0.34 -9.89 11.90
C ARG A 63 -0.66 -8.76 10.93
N GLN A 64 -1.77 -8.04 11.14
CA GLN A 64 -2.17 -6.97 10.22
C GLN A 64 -1.17 -5.82 10.24
N ASP A 65 -0.73 -5.38 11.42
CA ASP A 65 0.26 -4.31 11.55
C ASP A 65 1.58 -4.68 10.87
N ILE A 66 2.02 -5.94 10.99
CA ILE A 66 3.21 -6.43 10.29
C ILE A 66 3.03 -6.30 8.78
N LEU A 67 1.89 -6.73 8.23
CA LEU A 67 1.62 -6.62 6.78
C LEU A 67 1.59 -5.17 6.29
N GLU A 68 0.95 -4.27 7.05
CA GLU A 68 0.92 -2.83 6.72
C GLU A 68 2.32 -2.20 6.79
N LEU A 69 3.09 -2.50 7.83
CA LEU A 69 4.45 -1.98 7.98
C LEU A 69 5.40 -2.55 6.92
N PHE A 70 5.20 -3.79 6.49
CA PHE A 70 5.92 -4.38 5.36
C PHE A 70 5.64 -3.62 4.06
N ARG A 71 4.37 -3.28 3.76
CA ARG A 71 4.04 -2.44 2.60
C ARG A 71 4.78 -1.10 2.63
N LEU A 72 4.78 -0.45 3.79
CA LEU A 72 5.48 0.83 3.96
C LEU A 72 6.99 0.70 3.76
N ILE A 73 7.62 -0.36 4.26
CA ILE A 73 9.04 -0.61 4.05
C ILE A 73 9.35 -0.89 2.59
N ASP A 74 8.49 -1.66 1.90
CA ASP A 74 8.67 -2.01 0.49
C ASP A 74 8.64 -0.76 -0.39
N TRP A 75 7.73 0.18 -0.10
CA TRP A 75 7.69 1.50 -0.73
C TRP A 75 8.88 2.39 -0.37
N LEU A 76 9.28 2.41 0.90
CA LEU A 76 10.35 3.27 1.41
C LEU A 76 11.74 2.86 0.90
N ILE A 77 11.98 1.56 0.77
CA ILE A 77 13.27 0.98 0.34
C ILE A 77 13.03 0.11 -0.88
N SER A 78 13.11 0.74 -2.05
CA SER A 78 13.00 0.04 -3.33
C SER A 78 14.29 -0.71 -3.66
N LEU A 79 14.10 -1.95 -4.12
CA LEU A 79 15.16 -2.82 -4.63
C LEU A 79 14.84 -3.18 -6.09
N PRO A 80 15.85 -3.33 -6.96
CA PRO A 80 15.66 -3.94 -8.26
C PRO A 80 15.13 -5.37 -8.14
N ASP A 81 14.39 -5.85 -9.14
CA ASP A 81 13.73 -7.17 -9.13
C ASP A 81 14.67 -8.33 -8.79
N SER A 82 15.92 -8.26 -9.28
CA SER A 82 16.96 -9.26 -9.00
C SER A 82 17.27 -9.38 -7.51
N TRP A 83 17.23 -8.28 -6.76
CA TRP A 83 17.47 -8.23 -5.32
C TRP A 83 16.20 -8.47 -4.50
N GLN A 84 15.04 -8.06 -5.00
CA GLN A 84 13.76 -8.27 -4.34
C GLN A 84 13.42 -9.77 -4.21
N THR A 85 13.79 -10.57 -5.21
CA THR A 85 13.61 -12.04 -5.18
C THR A 85 14.41 -12.66 -4.03
N GLY A 86 15.68 -12.30 -3.88
CA GLY A 86 16.53 -12.77 -2.77
C GLY A 86 15.99 -12.33 -1.41
N PHE A 87 15.53 -11.08 -1.30
CA PHE A 87 14.94 -10.55 -0.07
C PHE A 87 13.71 -11.35 0.34
N THR A 88 12.81 -11.65 -0.60
CA THR A 88 11.58 -12.40 -0.35
C THR A 88 11.88 -13.81 0.17
N GLU A 89 12.86 -14.49 -0.42
CA GLU A 89 13.26 -15.84 0.01
C GLU A 89 13.92 -15.82 1.40
N GLU A 90 14.76 -14.83 1.68
CA GLU A 90 15.37 -14.69 3.00
C GLU A 90 14.34 -14.43 4.12
N ILE A 91 13.33 -13.59 3.85
CA ILE A 91 12.26 -13.36 4.82
C ILE A 91 11.41 -14.62 4.97
N ARG A 92 11.06 -15.31 3.87
CA ARG A 92 10.30 -16.57 3.94
C ARG A 92 11.01 -17.60 4.80
N ARG A 93 12.33 -17.75 4.66
CA ARG A 93 13.14 -18.64 5.51
C ARG A 93 13.09 -18.21 6.98
N TYR A 94 13.26 -16.91 7.25
CA TYR A 94 13.19 -16.38 8.61
C TYR A 94 11.82 -16.62 9.28
N GLU A 95 10.74 -16.47 8.51
CA GLU A 95 9.37 -16.74 8.95
C GLU A 95 9.12 -18.22 9.23
N GLN A 96 9.68 -19.13 8.42
CA GLN A 96 9.59 -20.57 8.66
C GLN A 96 10.30 -20.95 9.96
N GLU A 97 11.50 -20.41 10.20
CA GLU A 97 12.24 -20.58 11.45
C GLU A 97 11.48 -20.03 12.66
N SER A 98 10.71 -18.95 12.46
CA SER A 98 9.93 -18.29 13.51
C SER A 98 8.47 -18.75 13.60
N ASN A 99 8.04 -19.69 12.74
CA ASN A 99 6.66 -20.17 12.58
C ASN A 99 5.61 -19.06 12.36
N MET A 100 5.90 -18.09 11.49
CA MET A 100 5.10 -16.89 11.25
C MET A 100 4.96 -16.55 9.74
N PRO A 101 4.11 -17.26 8.96
CA PRO A 101 4.09 -17.17 7.49
C PRO A 101 3.34 -15.94 6.94
N TYR A 102 3.92 -14.74 7.09
CA TYR A 102 3.33 -13.48 6.64
C TYR A 102 3.74 -13.07 5.21
N VAL A 103 4.88 -13.50 4.66
CA VAL A 103 5.33 -13.16 3.30
C VAL A 103 4.30 -13.58 2.25
N THR A 104 3.82 -14.82 2.31
CA THR A 104 2.80 -15.30 1.37
C THR A 104 1.50 -14.50 1.48
N SER A 105 1.19 -14.03 2.69
CA SER A 105 0.04 -13.17 2.93
C SER A 105 0.24 -11.78 2.32
N TYR A 106 1.44 -11.21 2.47
CA TYR A 106 1.85 -9.95 1.86
C TYR A 106 1.82 -10.01 0.34
N GLU A 107 2.44 -11.02 -0.28
CA GLU A 107 2.44 -11.22 -1.74
C GLU A 107 1.02 -11.29 -2.30
N ARG A 108 0.12 -12.01 -1.61
CA ARG A 108 -1.30 -12.09 -1.99
C ARG A 108 -1.96 -10.72 -1.95
N LEU A 109 -1.71 -9.97 -0.88
CA LEU A 109 -2.29 -8.67 -0.64
C LEU A 109 -1.79 -7.64 -1.66
N ALA A 110 -0.47 -7.58 -1.89
CA ALA A 110 0.14 -6.74 -2.91
C ALA A 110 -0.38 -7.07 -4.33
N ARG A 111 -0.57 -8.37 -4.63
CA ARG A 111 -1.17 -8.79 -5.91
C ARG A 111 -2.61 -8.31 -6.05
N GLN A 112 -3.42 -8.46 -4.99
CA GLN A 112 -4.81 -8.00 -4.99
C GLN A 112 -4.91 -6.49 -5.17
N GLU A 113 -4.07 -5.72 -4.47
CA GLU A 113 -4.00 -4.26 -4.64
C GLU A 113 -3.58 -3.87 -6.05
N GLY A 114 -2.58 -4.55 -6.62
CA GLY A 114 -2.16 -4.34 -8.00
C GLY A 114 -3.26 -4.62 -9.03
N MET A 115 -4.12 -5.62 -8.79
CA MET A 115 -5.28 -5.90 -9.63
C MET A 115 -6.32 -4.79 -9.54
N ILE A 116 -6.67 -4.35 -8.33
CA ILE A 116 -7.62 -3.25 -8.10
C ILE A 116 -7.12 -1.96 -8.76
N GLN A 117 -5.84 -1.64 -8.60
CA GLN A 117 -5.24 -0.45 -9.19
C GLN A 117 -5.30 -0.48 -10.73
N LYS A 118 -4.96 -1.62 -11.35
CA LYS A 118 -5.09 -1.80 -12.80
C LYS A 118 -6.55 -1.70 -13.26
N GLY A 119 -7.49 -2.25 -12.50
CA GLY A 119 -8.92 -2.13 -12.81
C GLY A 119 -9.40 -0.68 -12.84
N ARG A 120 -8.95 0.15 -11.88
CA ARG A 120 -9.21 1.60 -11.87
C ARG A 120 -8.59 2.30 -13.07
N GLU A 121 -7.33 2.02 -13.36
CA GLU A 121 -6.60 2.60 -14.49
C GLU A 121 -7.30 2.31 -15.82
N TRP A 122 -7.66 1.05 -16.06
CA TRP A 122 -8.40 0.64 -17.27
C TRP A 122 -9.79 1.26 -17.35
N LEU A 123 -10.52 1.34 -16.23
CA LEU A 123 -11.81 2.01 -16.22
C LEU A 123 -11.69 3.49 -16.61
N LEU A 124 -10.73 4.20 -16.00
CA LEU A 124 -10.47 5.60 -16.31
C LEU A 124 -9.95 5.82 -17.73
N GLU A 125 -9.20 4.87 -18.29
CA GLU A 125 -8.76 4.89 -19.68
C GLU A 125 -9.94 4.80 -20.65
N VAL A 126 -10.86 3.84 -20.44
CA VAL A 126 -12.07 3.71 -21.26
C VAL A 126 -12.93 4.97 -21.20
N LEU A 127 -13.14 5.53 -20.01
CA LEU A 127 -13.93 6.75 -19.85
C LEU A 127 -13.30 7.94 -20.59
N ARG A 128 -11.97 8.11 -20.49
CA ARG A 128 -11.25 9.16 -21.21
C ARG A 128 -11.31 8.98 -22.73
N VAL A 129 -11.21 7.76 -23.22
CA VAL A 129 -11.34 7.48 -24.66
C VAL A 129 -12.75 7.77 -25.18
N ARG A 130 -13.79 7.47 -24.39
CA ARG A 130 -15.18 7.63 -24.85
C ARG A 130 -15.73 9.04 -24.72
N PHE A 131 -15.31 9.77 -23.69
CA PHE A 131 -15.95 11.02 -23.31
C PHE A 131 -15.01 12.23 -23.31
N GLU A 132 -13.73 12.03 -23.61
CA GLU A 132 -12.63 13.02 -23.62
C GLU A 132 -12.36 13.67 -22.25
N ASP A 133 -13.38 14.25 -21.62
CA ASP A 133 -13.34 14.81 -20.28
C ASP A 133 -14.02 13.89 -19.25
N VAL A 134 -13.25 13.51 -18.23
CA VAL A 134 -13.75 12.77 -17.07
C VAL A 134 -13.72 13.70 -15.86
N PRO A 135 -14.88 14.04 -15.25
CA PRO A 135 -14.96 14.91 -14.10
C PRO A 135 -14.07 14.42 -12.97
N ARG A 136 -13.38 15.36 -12.30
CA ARG A 136 -12.46 15.06 -11.20
C ARG A 136 -13.14 14.28 -10.07
N GLU A 137 -14.39 14.63 -9.75
CA GLU A 137 -15.19 13.93 -8.76
C GLU A 137 -15.33 12.43 -9.07
N LEU A 138 -15.62 12.10 -10.33
CA LEU A 138 -15.72 10.71 -10.78
C LEU A 138 -14.38 9.96 -10.66
N VAL A 139 -13.26 10.62 -10.97
CA VAL A 139 -11.92 10.05 -10.78
C VAL A 139 -11.65 9.74 -9.31
N GLU A 140 -11.97 10.68 -8.42
CA GLU A 140 -11.80 10.53 -6.97
C GLU A 140 -12.66 9.37 -6.44
N THR A 141 -13.90 9.28 -6.89
CA THR A 141 -14.83 8.20 -6.54
C THR A 141 -14.35 6.82 -7.00
N ILE A 142 -13.91 6.69 -8.26
CA ILE A 142 -13.35 5.43 -8.80
C ILE A 142 -12.12 4.99 -8.00
N ASN A 143 -11.26 5.94 -7.61
CA ASN A 143 -10.06 5.66 -6.83
C ASN A 143 -10.35 5.18 -5.40
N GLN A 144 -11.57 5.34 -4.90
CA GLN A 144 -11.98 4.83 -3.60
C GLN A 144 -12.51 3.38 -3.65
N ILE A 145 -12.81 2.85 -4.84
CA ILE A 145 -13.39 1.51 -5.00
C ILE A 145 -12.37 0.43 -4.62
N LYS A 146 -12.65 -0.37 -3.59
CA LYS A 146 -11.74 -1.40 -3.06
C LYS A 146 -11.99 -2.81 -3.64
N HIS A 147 -13.11 -3.02 -4.33
CA HIS A 147 -13.51 -4.33 -4.81
C HIS A 147 -13.37 -4.44 -6.33
N ASP A 148 -12.60 -5.43 -6.77
CA ASP A 148 -12.38 -5.74 -8.19
C ASP A 148 -13.67 -6.11 -8.95
N SER A 149 -14.64 -6.71 -8.26
CA SER A 149 -15.96 -7.03 -8.82
C SER A 149 -16.71 -5.78 -9.28
N ILE A 150 -16.71 -4.72 -8.47
CA ILE A 150 -17.33 -3.44 -8.79
C ILE A 150 -16.61 -2.79 -9.98
N LEU A 151 -15.27 -2.78 -9.97
CA LEU A 151 -14.48 -2.23 -11.08
C LEU A 151 -14.74 -2.96 -12.40
N THR A 152 -14.81 -4.29 -12.38
CA THR A 152 -15.11 -5.11 -13.55
C THR A 152 -16.51 -4.83 -14.12
N MET A 153 -17.50 -4.69 -13.25
CA MET A 153 -18.87 -4.33 -13.64
C MET A 153 -18.93 -2.92 -14.23
N LEU A 154 -18.34 -1.93 -13.55
CA LEU A 154 -18.29 -0.55 -14.02
C LEU A 154 -17.54 -0.43 -15.35
N HIS A 155 -16.48 -1.20 -15.55
CA HIS A 155 -15.77 -1.26 -16.83
C HIS A 155 -16.67 -1.72 -17.97
N ARG A 156 -17.51 -2.74 -17.76
CA ARG A 156 -18.50 -3.17 -18.76
C ARG A 156 -19.53 -2.09 -19.05
N GLN A 157 -20.02 -1.39 -18.03
CA GLN A 157 -21.00 -0.31 -18.19
C GLN A 157 -20.41 0.91 -18.89
N ALA A 158 -19.15 1.25 -18.61
CA ALA A 158 -18.46 2.36 -19.27
C ALA A 158 -18.40 2.18 -20.80
N ILE A 159 -18.41 0.94 -21.30
CA ILE A 159 -18.42 0.63 -22.74
C ILE A 159 -19.77 0.86 -23.38
N THR A 160 -20.87 0.73 -22.63
CA THR A 160 -22.25 0.79 -23.19
C THR A 160 -22.97 2.09 -22.92
N ILE A 161 -22.61 2.82 -21.86
CA ILE A 161 -23.36 3.99 -21.40
C ILE A 161 -23.26 5.17 -22.39
N ALA A 162 -24.28 6.02 -22.42
CA ALA A 162 -24.40 7.08 -23.41
C ALA A 162 -23.65 8.36 -23.02
N SER A 163 -23.52 8.66 -21.72
CA SER A 163 -22.85 9.86 -21.23
C SER A 163 -22.11 9.65 -19.90
N VAL A 164 -21.26 10.61 -19.56
CA VAL A 164 -20.54 10.61 -18.27
C VAL A 164 -21.47 10.90 -17.11
N GLU A 165 -22.48 11.74 -17.30
CA GLU A 165 -23.47 12.07 -16.29
C GLU A 165 -24.27 10.84 -15.87
N GLU A 166 -24.72 10.04 -16.83
CA GLU A 166 -25.38 8.76 -16.56
C GLU A 166 -24.45 7.80 -15.84
N PHE A 167 -23.17 7.77 -16.22
CA PHE A 167 -22.17 6.92 -15.58
C PHE A 167 -21.93 7.30 -14.12
N MET A 168 -21.87 8.60 -13.80
CA MET A 168 -21.76 9.07 -12.43
C MET A 168 -22.92 8.61 -11.56
N VAL A 169 -24.16 8.62 -12.07
CA VAL A 169 -25.33 8.12 -11.33
C VAL A 169 -25.16 6.64 -11.00
N VAL A 170 -24.71 5.84 -11.98
CA VAL A 170 -24.50 4.39 -11.78
C VAL A 170 -23.41 4.12 -10.75
N VAL A 171 -22.27 4.82 -10.82
CA VAL A 171 -21.18 4.67 -9.83
C VAL A 171 -21.69 4.98 -8.42
N ASN A 172 -22.43 6.08 -8.24
CA ASN A 172 -22.96 6.47 -6.94
C ASN A 172 -23.98 5.47 -6.39
N GLN A 173 -24.83 4.89 -7.24
CA GLN A 173 -25.77 3.84 -6.83
C GLN A 173 -25.04 2.57 -6.36
N GLN A 174 -23.94 2.19 -7.02
CA GLN A 174 -23.17 1.00 -6.68
C GLN A 174 -22.39 1.17 -5.38
N LEU A 175 -21.99 2.40 -5.05
CA LEU A 175 -21.36 2.71 -3.78
C LEU A 175 -22.37 2.72 -2.62
N ALA A 176 -23.56 3.32 -2.84
CA ALA A 176 -24.62 3.34 -1.83
C ALA A 176 -25.17 1.93 -1.50
N SER A 177 -25.19 1.02 -2.47
CA SER A 177 -25.64 -0.37 -2.27
C SER A 177 -24.53 -1.28 -1.70
N GLY A 178 -23.26 -0.97 -1.94
CA GLY A 178 -22.12 -1.68 -1.36
C GLY A 178 -21.93 -1.42 0.13
N GLU A 179 -22.26 -0.22 0.63
CA GLU A 179 -22.16 0.13 2.06
C GLU A 179 -23.18 -0.63 2.92
N GLN A 180 -24.38 -0.89 2.40
CA GLN A 180 -25.44 -1.62 3.11
C GLN A 180 -25.13 -3.10 3.35
N SER A 181 -24.25 -3.71 2.53
CA SER A 181 -23.86 -5.12 2.72
C SER A 181 -22.70 -5.32 3.71
N ALA A 182 -22.04 -4.23 4.15
CA ALA A 182 -20.91 -4.28 5.08
C ALA A 182 -21.30 -4.06 6.55
N GLU A 183 -22.51 -3.55 6.84
CA GLU A 183 -23.04 -3.42 8.21
C GLU A 183 -23.74 -4.68 8.74
N ASP A 184 -24.08 -5.63 7.86
CA ASP A 184 -24.83 -6.85 8.19
C ASP A 184 -23.95 -8.13 8.35
N ALA A 185 -22.62 -8.01 8.37
CA ALA A 185 -21.67 -9.14 8.48
C ALA A 185 -20.67 -8.97 9.64
#